data_AF-A0A382CMW1-F1
#
_entry.id   AF-A0A382CMW1-F1
#
_cell.length_a   1.000
_cell.length_b   1.000
_cell.length_c   1.000
_cell.angle_alpha   90.00
_cell.angle_beta   90.00
_cell.angle_gamma   90.00
#
_symmetry.space_group_name_H-M   'P 1'
#
loop_
_entity.id
_entity.type
_entity.pdbx_description
1 polymer ?
#
loop_
_entity_poly.entity_id
_entity_poly.type
_entity_poly.pdbx_seq_one_letter_code
_entity_poly.pdbx_strand_id
1 'polypeptide(L)'
;MPEQERRETWDETVKRYFDFFTEHLKDMHNFKLTKSLRDELEEAVLSQEIMPSMRCLMTAGEALKRENIAGYNCSYVAVDRPQAFDEILYVLMNGTGVGFSVERQFVNELPRVADEFHETDTTIVVADSKLGWAKAFKELVGMLYVGQIPCWDLSKVRPAGAPLKTFGGRASGPEPLEALFNFTVNIFKNAYGRKLSSIEAHDIVCKIAEIVVVGGVRRSALISLSNVSDDRMRAAKHGQWWTTEPQRALANNSACYTEKPDIGVFMDEW
;
A
#
# COMPACT_ATOMS: atom_id res chain seq x y z
N MET A 1 17.08 -19.18 1.19
CA MET A 1 18.41 -19.46 0.64
C MET A 1 18.26 -20.15 -0.71
N PRO A 2 18.24 -19.41 -1.84
CA PRO A 2 18.03 -20.00 -3.17
C PRO A 2 19.06 -21.08 -3.52
N GLU A 3 20.31 -20.89 -3.11
CA GLU A 3 21.42 -21.84 -3.35
C GLU A 3 21.32 -23.12 -2.53
N GLN A 4 20.62 -23.08 -1.39
CA GLN A 4 20.46 -24.23 -0.47
C GLN A 4 19.06 -24.83 -0.53
N GLU A 5 18.20 -24.35 -1.43
CA GLU A 5 16.82 -24.79 -1.64
C GLU A 5 15.95 -24.85 -0.37
N ARG A 6 16.27 -24.04 0.64
CA ARG A 6 15.53 -24.00 1.92
C ARG A 6 15.33 -22.59 2.47
N ARG A 7 14.48 -22.48 3.49
CA ARG A 7 14.32 -21.26 4.31
C ARG A 7 15.41 -21.21 5.38
N GLU A 8 15.64 -20.01 5.91
CA GLU A 8 16.58 -19.77 7.03
C GLU A 8 16.08 -20.48 8.29
N THR A 9 17.01 -20.93 9.13
CA THR A 9 16.72 -21.29 10.52
C THR A 9 16.55 -20.04 11.37
N TRP A 10 16.14 -20.20 12.63
CA TRP A 10 16.03 -19.08 13.57
C TRP A 10 17.38 -18.39 13.78
N ASP A 11 18.44 -19.16 14.04
CA ASP A 11 19.79 -18.63 14.26
C ASP A 11 20.30 -17.85 13.04
N GLU A 12 20.05 -18.36 11.84
CA GLU A 12 20.42 -17.69 10.58
C GLU A 12 19.67 -16.37 10.39
N THR A 13 18.38 -16.34 10.75
CA THR A 13 17.53 -15.14 10.66
C THR A 13 18.03 -14.06 11.62
N VAL A 14 18.30 -14.44 12.87
CA VAL A 14 18.79 -13.53 13.91
C VAL A 14 20.18 -13.01 13.54
N LYS A 15 21.08 -13.88 13.09
CA LYS A 15 22.41 -13.49 12.61
C LYS A 15 22.32 -12.48 11.46
N ARG A 16 21.48 -12.74 10.44
CA ARG A 16 21.27 -11.81 9.31
C ARG A 16 20.76 -10.44 9.78
N TYR A 17 19.85 -10.44 10.75
CA TYR A 17 19.33 -9.21 11.35
C TYR A 17 20.47 -8.39 12.01
N PHE A 18 21.28 -9.01 12.87
CA PHE A 18 22.37 -8.32 13.56
C PHE A 18 23.51 -7.90 12.63
N ASP A 19 23.84 -8.71 11.62
CA ASP A 19 24.82 -8.37 10.59
C ASP A 19 24.37 -7.11 9.84
N PHE A 20 23.12 -7.06 9.39
CA PHE A 20 22.57 -5.88 8.70
C PHE A 20 22.61 -4.63 9.59
N PHE A 21 22.15 -4.71 10.84
CA PHE A 21 22.11 -3.53 11.71
C PHE A 21 23.49 -3.08 12.19
N THR A 22 24.47 -3.99 12.29
CA THR A 22 25.86 -3.62 12.58
C THR A 22 26.42 -2.69 11.50
N GLU A 23 26.19 -3.02 10.23
CA GLU A 23 26.58 -2.17 9.09
C GLU A 23 25.75 -0.90 9.05
N HIS A 24 24.42 -1.03 9.12
CA HIS A 24 23.49 0.11 9.00
C HIS A 24 23.72 1.18 10.07
N LEU A 25 23.91 0.78 11.33
CA LEU A 25 24.15 1.73 12.44
C LEU A 25 25.48 2.48 12.27
N LYS A 26 26.50 1.80 11.75
CA LYS A 26 27.79 2.42 11.47
C LYS A 26 27.67 3.42 10.32
N ASP A 27 27.06 3.02 9.23
CA ASP A 27 27.04 3.81 7.99
C ASP A 27 26.04 4.98 8.06
N MET A 28 24.88 4.80 8.69
CA MET A 28 23.82 5.80 8.73
C MET A 28 23.83 6.67 10.00
N HIS A 29 24.41 6.17 11.09
CA HIS A 29 24.33 6.82 12.40
C HIS A 29 25.69 7.00 13.08
N ASN A 30 26.80 6.64 12.42
CA ASN A 30 28.15 6.67 12.99
C ASN A 30 28.25 5.94 14.35
N PHE A 31 27.41 4.92 14.54
CA PHE A 31 27.35 4.15 15.77
C PHE A 31 28.00 2.78 15.56
N LYS A 32 29.07 2.51 16.32
CA LYS A 32 29.75 1.22 16.27
C LYS A 32 29.19 0.29 17.34
N LEU A 33 28.43 -0.72 16.92
CA LEU A 33 27.97 -1.78 17.81
C LEU A 33 29.19 -2.57 18.32
N THR A 34 29.40 -2.58 19.65
CA THR A 34 30.50 -3.32 20.27
C THR A 34 30.17 -4.81 20.26
N LYS A 35 31.21 -5.66 20.26
CA LYS A 35 31.01 -7.12 20.30
C LYS A 35 30.21 -7.54 21.53
N SER A 36 30.54 -7.01 22.71
CA SER A 36 29.85 -7.33 23.96
C SER A 36 28.35 -7.01 23.89
N LEU A 37 27.98 -5.84 23.36
CA LEU A 37 26.58 -5.43 23.26
C LEU A 37 25.84 -6.25 22.18
N ARG A 38 26.51 -6.56 21.07
CA ARG A 38 25.95 -7.43 20.05
C ARG A 38 25.65 -8.81 20.63
N ASP A 39 26.61 -9.45 21.28
CA ASP A 39 26.49 -10.81 21.81
C ASP A 39 25.35 -10.89 22.86
N GLU A 40 25.23 -9.88 23.74
CA GLU A 40 24.13 -9.77 24.72
C GLU A 40 22.75 -9.67 24.05
N LEU A 41 22.60 -8.77 23.07
CA LEU A 41 21.33 -8.59 22.37
C LEU A 41 20.99 -9.79 21.47
N GLU A 42 21.99 -10.38 20.83
CA GLU A 42 21.82 -11.54 19.96
C GLU A 42 21.34 -12.75 20.76
N GLU A 43 21.95 -13.01 21.93
CA GLU A 43 21.50 -14.06 22.85
C GLU A 43 20.07 -13.83 23.35
N ALA A 44 19.74 -12.60 23.78
CA ALA A 44 18.40 -12.29 24.27
C ALA A 44 17.30 -12.48 23.20
N VAL A 45 17.63 -12.29 21.91
CA VAL A 45 16.72 -12.59 20.80
C VAL A 45 16.67 -14.09 20.52
N LEU A 46 17.81 -14.79 20.54
CA LEU A 46 17.88 -16.24 20.33
C LEU A 46 17.10 -17.01 21.39
N SER A 47 17.21 -16.61 22.66
CA SER A 47 16.49 -17.17 23.82
C SER A 47 15.04 -16.69 23.92
N GLN A 48 14.60 -15.79 23.03
CA GLN A 48 13.26 -15.23 22.96
C GLN A 48 12.85 -14.39 24.19
N GLU A 49 13.81 -13.86 24.95
CA GLU A 49 13.55 -12.89 26.03
C GLU A 49 13.06 -11.55 25.48
N ILE A 50 13.54 -11.18 24.28
CA ILE A 50 13.10 -9.99 23.55
C ILE A 50 12.84 -10.33 22.08
N MET A 51 11.98 -9.52 21.43
CA MET A 51 11.68 -9.63 20.00
C MET A 51 11.97 -8.30 19.31
N PRO A 52 12.87 -8.26 18.31
CA PRO A 52 13.10 -7.04 17.53
C PRO A 52 11.93 -6.78 16.56
N SER A 53 12.04 -5.72 15.76
CA SER A 53 11.07 -5.44 14.70
C SER A 53 10.86 -6.68 13.82
N MET A 54 9.67 -7.29 13.89
CA MET A 54 9.29 -8.43 13.05
C MET A 54 9.41 -8.09 11.57
N ARG A 55 9.26 -6.81 11.21
CA ARG A 55 9.45 -6.36 9.84
C ARG A 55 10.91 -6.50 9.42
N CYS A 56 11.81 -5.96 10.23
CA CYS A 56 13.23 -6.03 9.93
C CYS A 56 13.77 -7.45 10.08
N LEU A 57 13.21 -8.32 10.93
CA LEU A 57 13.52 -9.76 10.92
C LEU A 57 13.28 -10.38 9.53
N MET A 58 12.17 -10.01 8.89
CA MET A 58 11.86 -10.47 7.53
C MET A 58 12.73 -9.81 6.45
N THR A 59 13.03 -8.50 6.56
CA THR A 59 13.56 -7.71 5.43
C THR A 59 15.03 -7.29 5.56
N ALA A 60 15.64 -7.40 6.74
CA ALA A 60 17.04 -7.05 6.97
C ALA A 60 17.96 -7.76 5.98
N GLY A 61 18.86 -7.01 5.35
CA GLY A 61 19.64 -7.45 4.20
C GLY A 61 19.26 -6.66 2.95
N GLU A 62 19.41 -7.28 1.78
CA GLU A 62 19.31 -6.58 0.49
C GLU A 62 17.95 -5.91 0.25
N ALA A 63 16.86 -6.49 0.74
CA ALA A 63 15.53 -5.89 0.61
C ALA A 63 15.46 -4.53 1.34
N LEU A 64 15.89 -4.49 2.61
CA LEU A 64 15.90 -3.28 3.42
C LEU A 64 17.01 -2.28 3.01
N LYS A 65 18.13 -2.76 2.44
CA LYS A 65 19.16 -1.87 1.86
C LYS A 65 18.63 -1.09 0.65
N ARG A 66 17.80 -1.73 -0.19
CA ARG A 66 17.24 -1.11 -1.39
C ARG A 66 16.08 -0.17 -1.11
N GLU A 67 15.27 -0.47 -0.12
CA GLU A 67 14.03 0.26 0.14
C GLU A 67 13.76 0.32 1.64
N ASN A 68 13.93 1.50 2.23
CA ASN A 68 13.76 1.72 3.66
C ASN A 68 12.30 1.59 4.10
N ILE A 69 11.33 1.80 3.19
CA ILE A 69 9.90 1.56 3.48
C ILE A 69 9.69 0.12 3.98
N ALA A 70 10.49 -0.84 3.48
CA ALA A 70 10.46 -2.24 3.90
C ALA A 70 10.77 -2.47 5.39
N GLY A 71 11.24 -1.46 6.12
CA GLY A 71 11.48 -1.50 7.58
C GLY A 71 10.28 -1.03 8.41
N TYR A 72 9.31 -0.36 7.79
CA TYR A 72 8.13 0.17 8.47
C TYR A 72 6.95 -0.81 8.34
N ASN A 73 6.21 -0.99 9.44
CA ASN A 73 5.05 -1.86 9.44
C ASN A 73 3.75 -1.14 9.05
N CYS A 74 3.61 0.12 9.45
CA CYS A 74 2.43 0.95 9.22
C CYS A 74 2.85 2.35 8.77
N SER A 75 1.95 3.02 8.05
CA SER A 75 2.09 4.40 7.57
C SER A 75 0.72 5.07 7.56
N TYR A 76 0.70 6.39 7.33
CA TYR A 76 -0.54 7.17 7.21
C TYR A 76 -0.45 8.18 6.07
N VAL A 77 -1.56 8.39 5.36
CA VAL A 77 -1.70 9.46 4.35
C VAL A 77 -3.15 9.96 4.26
N ALA A 78 -3.34 11.28 4.17
CA ALA A 78 -4.64 11.85 3.83
C ALA A 78 -4.81 11.85 2.29
N VAL A 79 -6.01 11.53 1.80
CA VAL A 79 -6.32 11.59 0.36
C VAL A 79 -6.72 13.02 0.00
N ASP A 80 -5.74 13.92 0.04
CA ASP A 80 -5.87 15.37 -0.21
C ASP A 80 -5.39 15.79 -1.60
N ARG A 81 -4.55 14.96 -2.24
CA ARG A 81 -3.95 15.20 -3.55
C ARG A 81 -3.96 13.94 -4.41
N PRO A 82 -3.97 14.07 -5.75
CA PRO A 82 -3.92 12.93 -6.66
C PRO A 82 -2.77 11.94 -6.38
N GLN A 83 -1.62 12.45 -5.91
CA GLN A 83 -0.43 11.64 -5.66
C GLN A 83 -0.59 10.66 -4.49
N ALA A 84 -1.58 10.87 -3.61
CA ALA A 84 -1.86 9.94 -2.53
C ALA A 84 -2.11 8.52 -3.08
N PHE A 85 -2.76 8.38 -4.23
CA PHE A 85 -3.08 7.08 -4.80
C PHE A 85 -1.83 6.28 -5.23
N ASP A 86 -0.87 6.90 -5.94
CA ASP A 86 0.36 6.20 -6.33
C ASP A 86 1.33 5.98 -5.17
N GLU A 87 1.37 6.92 -4.21
CA GLU A 87 2.12 6.76 -2.96
C GLU A 87 1.60 5.56 -2.16
N ILE A 88 0.28 5.41 -2.01
CA ILE A 88 -0.34 4.26 -1.32
C ILE A 88 0.03 2.95 -2.02
N LEU A 89 -0.09 2.90 -3.36
CA LEU A 89 0.30 1.73 -4.15
C LEU A 89 1.77 1.36 -3.88
N TYR A 90 2.68 2.34 -3.93
CA TYR A 90 4.10 2.11 -3.69
C TYR A 90 4.41 1.59 -2.28
N VAL A 91 3.79 2.19 -1.26
CA VAL A 91 3.99 1.80 0.14
C VAL A 91 3.46 0.38 0.40
N LEU A 92 2.26 0.07 -0.09
CA LEU A 92 1.69 -1.28 0.03
C LEU A 92 2.56 -2.33 -0.67
N MET A 93 3.09 -2.04 -1.86
CA MET A 93 4.00 -2.95 -2.58
C MET A 93 5.30 -3.24 -1.80
N ASN A 94 5.64 -2.41 -0.81
CA ASN A 94 6.77 -2.62 0.09
C ASN A 94 6.41 -3.36 1.39
N GLY A 95 5.15 -3.76 1.55
CA GLY A 95 4.71 -4.58 2.69
C GLY A 95 4.44 -3.77 3.95
N THR A 96 4.27 -2.46 3.80
CA THR A 96 3.88 -1.53 4.85
C THR A 96 2.37 -1.30 4.74
N GLY A 97 1.64 -1.52 5.83
CA GLY A 97 0.21 -1.20 5.89
C GLY A 97 -0.01 0.30 5.82
N VAL A 98 -1.17 0.71 5.33
CA VAL A 98 -1.50 2.12 5.14
C VAL A 98 -2.82 2.44 5.84
N GLY A 99 -2.76 3.31 6.84
CA GLY A 99 -3.93 4.06 7.25
C GLY A 99 -4.15 5.23 6.31
N PHE A 100 -5.38 5.48 5.90
CA PHE A 100 -5.67 6.63 5.04
C PHE A 100 -6.94 7.34 5.46
N SER A 101 -6.99 8.65 5.25
CA SER A 101 -8.19 9.44 5.52
C SER A 101 -8.85 9.88 4.22
N VAL A 102 -10.14 9.57 4.13
CA VAL A 102 -11.09 10.08 3.13
C VAL A 102 -12.09 11.03 3.77
N GLU A 103 -11.74 11.63 4.91
CA GLU A 103 -12.52 12.70 5.50
C GLU A 103 -12.69 13.86 4.50
N ARG A 104 -13.87 14.47 4.53
CA ARG A 104 -14.36 15.49 3.64
C ARG A 104 -13.40 16.67 3.52
N GLN A 105 -12.75 17.09 4.59
CA GLN A 105 -11.77 18.18 4.53
C GLN A 105 -10.61 17.86 3.59
N PHE A 106 -10.15 16.61 3.52
CA PHE A 106 -9.07 16.19 2.64
C PHE A 106 -9.57 15.91 1.23
N VAL A 107 -10.64 15.14 1.08
CA VAL A 107 -11.17 14.80 -0.25
C VAL A 107 -11.63 16.04 -1.01
N ASN A 108 -12.07 17.10 -0.31
CA ASN A 108 -12.38 18.39 -0.91
C ASN A 108 -11.17 19.16 -1.43
N GLU A 109 -9.93 18.79 -1.10
CA GLU A 109 -8.72 19.38 -1.66
C GLU A 109 -8.38 18.80 -3.04
N LEU A 110 -8.92 17.61 -3.38
CA LEU A 110 -8.74 17.01 -4.70
C LEU A 110 -9.25 17.93 -5.82
N PRO A 111 -8.61 17.89 -7.01
CA PRO A 111 -9.07 18.66 -8.15
C PRO A 111 -10.46 18.17 -8.63
N ARG A 112 -11.17 19.07 -9.33
CA ARG A 112 -12.40 18.69 -10.03
C ARG A 112 -12.01 17.79 -11.21
N VAL A 113 -12.71 16.68 -11.38
CA VAL A 113 -12.56 15.79 -12.53
C VAL A 113 -13.09 16.49 -13.78
N ALA A 114 -12.46 16.23 -14.93
CA ALA A 114 -12.86 16.78 -16.21
C ALA A 114 -14.35 16.55 -16.51
N ASP A 115 -14.93 17.50 -17.26
CA ASP A 115 -16.34 17.45 -17.66
C ASP A 115 -16.61 16.41 -18.77
N GLU A 116 -15.57 16.06 -19.53
CA GLU A 116 -15.65 15.10 -20.63
C GLU A 116 -14.41 14.19 -20.63
N PHE A 117 -14.57 12.99 -21.20
CA PHE A 117 -13.50 12.01 -21.35
C PHE A 117 -13.36 11.59 -22.80
N HIS A 118 -12.11 11.52 -23.26
CA HIS A 118 -11.77 11.14 -24.63
C HIS A 118 -10.62 10.13 -24.59
N GLU A 119 -10.74 9.07 -25.40
CA GLU A 119 -9.67 8.11 -25.62
C GLU A 119 -8.49 8.80 -26.33
N THR A 120 -7.26 8.42 -26.00
CA THR A 120 -6.05 9.01 -26.58
C THR A 120 -5.07 7.94 -27.06
N ASP A 121 -4.25 8.29 -28.06
CA ASP A 121 -3.17 7.43 -28.57
C ASP A 121 -1.95 7.39 -27.62
N THR A 122 -1.97 8.17 -26.53
CA THR A 122 -0.89 8.18 -25.53
C THR A 122 -0.85 6.83 -24.85
N THR A 123 0.34 6.21 -24.80
CA THR A 123 0.54 4.89 -24.19
C THR A 123 1.45 4.97 -22.97
N ILE A 124 0.91 4.60 -21.81
CA ILE A 124 1.67 4.44 -20.57
C ILE A 124 2.41 3.11 -20.62
N VAL A 125 3.74 3.15 -20.70
CA VAL A 125 4.58 1.94 -20.73
C VAL A 125 5.00 1.56 -19.32
N VAL A 126 4.50 0.43 -18.81
CA VAL A 126 4.73 0.03 -17.41
C VAL A 126 6.04 -0.71 -17.26
N ALA A 127 6.94 -0.19 -16.42
CA ALA A 127 8.19 -0.87 -16.10
C ALA A 127 8.00 -2.00 -15.07
N ASP A 128 8.78 -3.07 -15.19
CA ASP A 128 8.74 -4.27 -14.33
C ASP A 128 9.37 -4.07 -12.94
N SER A 129 8.83 -3.12 -12.19
CA SER A 129 9.25 -2.79 -10.83
C SER A 129 8.12 -2.14 -10.04
N LYS A 130 8.22 -2.19 -8.71
CA LYS A 130 7.26 -1.51 -7.82
C LYS A 130 7.13 -0.02 -8.16
N LEU A 131 8.27 0.65 -8.38
CA LEU A 131 8.30 2.06 -8.75
C LEU A 131 7.69 2.29 -10.15
N GLY A 132 7.89 1.35 -11.07
CA GLY A 132 7.28 1.39 -12.41
C GLY A 132 5.76 1.35 -12.35
N TRP A 133 5.19 0.47 -11.53
CA TRP A 133 3.75 0.38 -11.31
C TRP A 133 3.19 1.66 -10.70
N ALA A 134 3.84 2.19 -9.66
CA ALA A 134 3.44 3.45 -9.03
C ALA A 134 3.50 4.63 -10.00
N LYS A 135 4.58 4.78 -10.78
CA LYS A 135 4.72 5.85 -11.78
C LYS A 135 3.66 5.75 -12.87
N ALA A 136 3.39 4.56 -13.38
CA ALA A 136 2.35 4.35 -14.39
C ALA A 136 0.97 4.71 -13.85
N PHE A 137 0.67 4.34 -12.60
CA PHE A 137 -0.59 4.68 -11.97
C PHE A 137 -0.73 6.19 -11.70
N LYS A 138 0.35 6.85 -11.30
CA LYS A 138 0.43 8.31 -11.18
C LYS A 138 0.10 9.01 -12.50
N GLU A 139 0.70 8.54 -13.59
CA GLU A 139 0.47 9.06 -14.93
C GLU A 139 -0.99 8.88 -15.36
N LEU A 140 -1.55 7.68 -15.17
CA LEU A 140 -2.97 7.39 -15.43
C LEU A 140 -3.89 8.36 -14.67
N VAL A 141 -3.72 8.47 -13.34
CA VAL A 141 -4.55 9.36 -12.51
C VAL A 141 -4.43 10.81 -12.97
N GLY A 142 -3.22 11.28 -13.31
CA GLY A 142 -2.99 12.62 -13.84
C GLY A 142 -3.74 12.89 -15.15
N MET A 143 -3.71 11.93 -16.08
CA MET A 143 -4.42 12.01 -17.36
C MET A 143 -5.95 11.99 -17.19
N LEU A 144 -6.46 11.16 -16.28
CA LEU A 144 -7.89 11.09 -15.99
C LEU A 144 -8.45 12.39 -15.42
N TYR A 145 -7.68 13.12 -14.60
CA TYR A 145 -8.11 14.44 -14.11
C TYR A 145 -8.29 15.48 -15.23
N VAL A 146 -7.57 15.34 -16.35
CA VAL A 146 -7.70 16.21 -17.53
C VAL A 146 -8.58 15.62 -18.63
N GLY A 147 -9.31 14.53 -18.34
CA GLY A 147 -10.27 13.92 -19.27
C GLY A 147 -9.65 13.07 -20.37
N GLN A 148 -8.40 12.64 -20.20
CA GLN A 148 -7.70 11.79 -21.15
C GLN A 148 -7.67 10.36 -20.66
N ILE A 149 -8.18 9.43 -21.48
CA ILE A 149 -8.08 7.99 -21.25
C ILE A 149 -6.93 7.46 -22.11
N PRO A 150 -5.76 7.12 -21.53
CA PRO A 150 -4.64 6.58 -22.28
C PRO A 150 -4.77 5.08 -22.52
N CYS A 151 -3.99 4.59 -23.49
CA CYS A 151 -3.64 3.18 -23.59
C CYS A 151 -2.54 2.83 -22.57
N TRP A 152 -2.37 1.54 -22.26
CA TRP A 152 -1.24 1.07 -21.44
C TRP A 152 -0.59 -0.20 -22.00
N ASP A 153 0.74 -0.24 -21.94
CA ASP A 153 1.56 -1.38 -22.35
C ASP A 153 2.12 -2.09 -21.10
N LEU A 154 1.64 -3.31 -20.88
CA LEU A 154 2.04 -4.19 -19.78
C LEU A 154 3.03 -5.28 -20.22
N SER A 155 3.48 -5.28 -21.48
CA SER A 155 4.34 -6.34 -22.05
C SER A 155 5.66 -6.53 -21.32
N LYS A 156 6.16 -5.47 -20.66
CA LYS A 156 7.40 -5.52 -19.86
C LYS A 156 7.19 -6.16 -18.49
N VAL A 157 5.98 -6.17 -17.96
CA VAL A 157 5.67 -6.72 -16.63
C VAL A 157 5.82 -8.24 -16.67
N ARG A 158 6.59 -8.79 -15.73
CA ARG A 158 6.84 -10.23 -15.69
C ARG A 158 5.55 -11.03 -15.53
N PRO A 159 5.47 -12.26 -16.08
CA PRO A 159 4.28 -13.10 -15.99
C PRO A 159 4.02 -13.57 -14.55
N ALA A 160 2.77 -13.97 -14.30
CA ALA A 160 2.37 -14.60 -13.05
C ALA A 160 3.25 -15.82 -12.74
N GLY A 161 3.61 -16.00 -11.47
CA GLY A 161 4.47 -17.09 -11.03
C GLY A 161 5.97 -16.83 -11.15
N ALA A 162 6.41 -15.76 -11.83
CA ALA A 162 7.84 -15.42 -11.93
C ALA A 162 8.45 -15.13 -10.53
N PRO A 163 9.68 -15.60 -10.24
CA PRO A 163 10.29 -15.44 -8.92
C PRO A 163 10.64 -13.97 -8.61
N LEU A 164 10.42 -13.55 -7.37
CA LEU A 164 10.80 -12.23 -6.87
C LEU A 164 12.16 -12.30 -6.15
N LYS A 165 13.11 -11.46 -6.60
CA LYS A 165 14.52 -11.54 -6.16
C LYS A 165 14.76 -11.08 -4.72
N THR A 166 14.07 -10.05 -4.25
CA THR A 166 14.41 -9.36 -2.98
C THR A 166 13.49 -9.73 -1.83
N PHE A 167 12.17 -9.70 -2.02
CA PHE A 167 11.19 -10.00 -0.98
C PHE A 167 10.80 -11.48 -0.91
N GLY A 168 11.36 -12.31 -1.79
CA GLY A 168 10.94 -13.70 -1.98
C GLY A 168 9.54 -13.82 -2.58
N GLY A 169 9.12 -15.05 -2.88
CA GLY A 169 7.80 -15.33 -3.44
C GLY A 169 7.70 -15.24 -4.96
N ARG A 170 6.47 -15.15 -5.46
CA ARG A 170 6.13 -15.15 -6.88
C ARG A 170 5.33 -13.92 -7.26
N ALA A 171 5.51 -13.44 -8.49
CA ALA A 171 4.80 -12.31 -9.04
C ALA A 171 3.34 -12.66 -9.37
N SER A 172 2.44 -11.67 -9.26
CA SER A 172 1.02 -11.82 -9.61
C SER A 172 0.75 -11.72 -11.11
N GLY A 173 1.72 -11.28 -11.91
CA GLY A 173 1.52 -10.97 -13.32
C GLY A 173 0.95 -9.56 -13.56
N PRO A 174 0.69 -9.19 -14.83
CA PRO A 174 0.18 -7.88 -15.21
C PRO A 174 -1.32 -7.69 -14.95
N GLU A 175 -2.12 -8.76 -14.98
CA GLU A 175 -3.59 -8.70 -14.93
C GLU A 175 -4.16 -7.91 -13.73
N PRO A 176 -3.61 -8.01 -12.50
CA PRO A 176 -4.11 -7.20 -11.40
C PRO A 176 -3.95 -5.70 -11.62
N LEU A 177 -2.82 -5.27 -12.21
CA LEU A 177 -2.59 -3.86 -12.51
C LEU A 177 -3.56 -3.34 -13.56
N GLU A 178 -3.83 -4.14 -14.59
CA GLU A 178 -4.84 -3.84 -15.61
C GLU A 178 -6.23 -3.69 -15.00
N ALA A 179 -6.60 -4.56 -14.06
CA ALA A 179 -7.86 -4.47 -13.34
C ALA A 179 -7.96 -3.19 -12.50
N LEU A 180 -6.87 -2.74 -11.86
CA LEU A 180 -6.81 -1.46 -11.16
C LEU A 180 -6.99 -0.27 -12.12
N PHE A 181 -6.33 -0.30 -13.28
CA PHE A 181 -6.40 0.77 -14.27
C PHE A 181 -7.84 0.92 -14.79
N ASN A 182 -8.45 -0.17 -15.23
CA ASN A 182 -9.84 -0.18 -15.68
C ASN A 182 -10.82 0.28 -14.58
N PHE A 183 -10.65 -0.19 -13.35
CA PHE A 183 -11.48 0.23 -12.22
C PHE A 183 -11.38 1.74 -11.98
N THR A 184 -10.16 2.28 -11.99
CA THR A 184 -9.90 3.71 -11.77
C THR A 184 -10.50 4.55 -12.90
N VAL A 185 -10.33 4.14 -14.17
CA VAL A 185 -10.97 4.80 -15.32
C VAL A 185 -12.49 4.87 -15.13
N ASN A 186 -13.13 3.77 -14.72
CA ASN A 186 -14.58 3.73 -14.51
C ASN A 186 -15.05 4.67 -13.38
N ILE A 187 -14.32 4.72 -12.26
CA ILE A 187 -14.62 5.66 -11.18
C ILE A 187 -14.54 7.11 -11.67
N PHE A 188 -13.47 7.46 -12.40
CA PHE A 188 -13.29 8.82 -12.92
C PHE A 188 -14.38 9.21 -13.94
N LYS A 189 -14.75 8.29 -14.85
CA LYS A 189 -15.86 8.51 -15.80
C LYS A 189 -17.19 8.78 -15.08
N ASN A 190 -17.46 8.09 -13.98
CA ASN A 190 -18.68 8.30 -13.18
C ASN A 190 -18.63 9.56 -12.30
N ALA A 191 -17.44 10.16 -12.17
CA ALA A 191 -17.20 11.38 -11.41
C ALA A 191 -17.01 12.63 -12.28
N TYR A 192 -17.32 12.57 -13.58
CA TYR A 192 -17.18 13.70 -14.49
C TYR A 192 -17.83 14.98 -13.95
N GLY A 193 -17.13 16.10 -14.12
CA GLY A 193 -17.61 17.42 -13.71
C GLY A 193 -17.76 17.65 -12.20
N ARG A 194 -17.30 16.74 -11.34
CA ARG A 194 -17.30 16.91 -9.88
C ARG A 194 -15.98 16.45 -9.27
N LYS A 195 -15.82 16.65 -7.95
CA LYS A 195 -14.72 16.03 -7.20
C LYS A 195 -15.08 14.56 -6.90
N LEU A 196 -14.06 13.74 -6.72
CA LEU A 196 -14.25 12.40 -6.17
C LEU A 196 -14.94 12.52 -4.81
N SER A 197 -15.87 11.61 -4.53
CA SER A 197 -16.46 11.47 -3.21
C SER A 197 -15.55 10.64 -2.30
N SER A 198 -15.78 10.70 -0.99
CA SER A 198 -15.08 9.89 0.02
C SER A 198 -15.13 8.40 -0.28
N ILE A 199 -16.30 7.88 -0.69
CA ILE A 199 -16.47 6.46 -1.01
C ILE A 199 -15.72 6.06 -2.29
N GLU A 200 -15.64 6.93 -3.30
CA GLU A 200 -14.88 6.65 -4.53
C GLU A 200 -13.37 6.69 -4.26
N ALA A 201 -12.90 7.65 -3.46
CA ALA A 201 -11.51 7.69 -3.01
C ALA A 201 -11.16 6.43 -2.18
N HIS A 202 -12.06 6.01 -1.29
CA HIS A 202 -11.95 4.77 -0.53
C HIS A 202 -11.87 3.55 -1.44
N ASP A 203 -12.74 3.45 -2.44
CA ASP A 203 -12.81 2.32 -3.36
C ASP A 203 -11.55 2.20 -4.22
N ILE A 204 -11.00 3.32 -4.71
CA ILE A 204 -9.71 3.31 -5.42
C ILE A 204 -8.61 2.75 -4.50
N VAL A 205 -8.53 3.22 -3.25
CA VAL A 205 -7.51 2.74 -2.29
C VAL A 205 -7.68 1.26 -1.95
N CYS A 206 -8.92 0.81 -1.75
CA CYS A 206 -9.24 -0.60 -1.54
C CYS A 206 -8.85 -1.46 -2.76
N LYS A 207 -9.10 -0.98 -3.99
CA LYS A 207 -8.69 -1.65 -5.23
C LYS A 207 -7.18 -1.73 -5.36
N ILE A 208 -6.45 -0.69 -4.97
CA ILE A 208 -4.98 -0.72 -4.91
C ILE A 208 -4.51 -1.84 -3.97
N ALA A 209 -5.10 -1.94 -2.79
CA ALA A 209 -4.72 -2.96 -1.82
C ALA A 209 -5.05 -4.39 -2.29
N GLU A 210 -6.14 -4.58 -3.04
CA GLU A 210 -6.53 -5.86 -3.62
C GLU A 210 -5.46 -6.42 -4.58
N ILE A 211 -4.84 -5.56 -5.39
CA ILE A 211 -3.85 -6.00 -6.39
C ILE A 211 -2.47 -6.26 -5.80
N VAL A 212 -2.23 -5.84 -4.56
CA VAL A 212 -0.94 -5.98 -3.89
C VAL A 212 -0.91 -7.22 -2.98
N VAL A 213 -0.05 -8.18 -3.37
CA VAL A 213 0.28 -9.35 -2.54
C VAL A 213 1.80 -9.44 -2.42
N VAL A 214 2.33 -9.06 -1.26
CA VAL A 214 3.79 -9.00 -1.06
C VAL A 214 4.34 -10.42 -0.90
N GLY A 215 5.25 -10.76 -1.81
CA GLY A 215 5.86 -12.09 -1.87
C GLY A 215 4.88 -13.22 -2.16
N GLY A 216 3.68 -12.92 -2.69
CA GLY A 216 2.63 -13.92 -2.91
C GLY A 216 2.05 -14.55 -1.63
N VAL A 217 2.41 -14.02 -0.45
CA VAL A 217 2.06 -14.62 0.86
C VAL A 217 1.37 -13.62 1.78
N ARG A 218 1.74 -12.33 1.73
CA ARG A 218 1.20 -11.32 2.65
C ARG A 218 0.26 -10.36 1.92
N ARG A 219 -1.01 -10.39 2.32
CA ARG A 219 -2.03 -9.44 1.86
C ARG A 219 -1.76 -8.04 2.41
N SER A 220 -2.20 -7.04 1.67
CA SER A 220 -2.27 -5.65 2.12
C SER A 220 -3.14 -5.50 3.37
N ALA A 221 -2.88 -4.45 4.14
CA ALA A 221 -3.67 -4.10 5.31
C ALA A 221 -3.96 -2.59 5.29
N LEU A 222 -5.23 -2.24 5.42
CA LEU A 222 -5.70 -0.87 5.42
C LEU A 222 -6.59 -0.54 6.63
N ILE A 223 -6.51 0.71 7.06
CA ILE A 223 -7.56 1.35 7.86
C ILE A 223 -8.02 2.63 7.13
N SER A 224 -9.32 2.77 6.92
CA SER A 224 -9.94 3.92 6.25
C SER A 224 -10.62 4.81 7.29
N LEU A 225 -10.23 6.08 7.35
CA LEU A 225 -10.78 7.08 8.24
C LEU A 225 -11.75 8.00 7.49
N SER A 226 -12.92 8.28 8.07
CA SER A 226 -13.93 9.16 7.48
C SER A 226 -14.58 10.04 8.54
N ASN A 227 -15.32 11.09 8.16
CA ASN A 227 -16.08 11.86 9.14
C ASN A 227 -17.27 11.03 9.64
N VAL A 228 -17.71 11.30 10.87
CA VAL A 228 -18.95 10.73 11.45
C VAL A 228 -20.19 11.07 10.59
N SER A 229 -20.22 12.26 10.00
CA SER A 229 -21.33 12.70 9.14
C SER A 229 -21.30 12.12 7.71
N ASP A 230 -20.44 11.15 7.43
CA ASP A 230 -20.32 10.53 6.11
C ASP A 230 -21.11 9.23 6.03
N ASP A 231 -22.40 9.36 5.73
CA ASP A 231 -23.32 8.23 5.58
C ASP A 231 -22.89 7.22 4.52
N ARG A 232 -22.16 7.66 3.48
CA ARG A 232 -21.67 6.78 2.40
C ARG A 232 -20.58 5.86 2.93
N MET A 233 -19.66 6.42 3.72
CA MET A 233 -18.60 5.65 4.36
C MET A 233 -19.12 4.76 5.48
N ARG A 234 -20.07 5.24 6.30
CA ARG A 234 -20.76 4.42 7.32
C ARG A 234 -21.41 3.19 6.68
N ALA A 235 -22.15 3.38 5.60
CA ALA A 235 -22.84 2.29 4.90
C ALA A 235 -21.97 1.52 3.88
N ALA A 236 -20.67 1.83 3.75
CA ALA A 236 -19.79 1.27 2.72
C ALA A 236 -19.76 -0.27 2.72
N LYS A 237 -19.95 -0.89 3.89
CA LYS A 237 -19.97 -2.34 4.10
C LYS A 237 -21.31 -2.84 4.64
N HIS A 238 -22.40 -2.16 4.27
CA HIS A 238 -23.78 -2.64 4.52
C HIS A 238 -24.33 -3.40 3.30
N GLY A 239 -25.36 -4.23 3.53
CA GLY A 239 -25.97 -5.03 2.46
C GLY A 239 -25.00 -6.06 1.85
N GLN A 240 -25.14 -6.35 0.56
CA GLN A 240 -24.39 -7.40 -0.16
C GLN A 240 -23.04 -6.90 -0.73
N TRP A 241 -22.36 -6.01 0.00
CA TRP A 241 -21.14 -5.34 -0.47
C TRP A 241 -20.02 -6.32 -0.86
N TRP A 242 -19.94 -7.51 -0.25
CA TRP A 242 -18.94 -8.52 -0.60
C TRP A 242 -19.10 -9.08 -2.02
N THR A 243 -20.29 -8.93 -2.61
CA THR A 243 -20.57 -9.35 -4.00
C THR A 243 -20.37 -8.18 -4.96
N THR A 244 -20.83 -6.99 -4.59
CA THR A 244 -20.84 -5.81 -5.48
C THR A 244 -19.54 -5.01 -5.43
N GLU A 245 -18.92 -4.92 -4.25
CA GLU A 245 -17.73 -4.10 -3.96
C GLU A 245 -16.71 -4.90 -3.11
N PRO A 246 -16.28 -6.09 -3.57
CA PRO A 246 -15.44 -7.02 -2.79
C PRO A 246 -14.12 -6.40 -2.32
N GLN A 247 -13.58 -5.42 -3.05
CA GLN A 247 -12.34 -4.71 -2.69
C GLN A 247 -12.45 -4.06 -1.31
N ARG A 248 -13.64 -3.66 -0.85
CA ARG A 248 -13.87 -3.04 0.47
C ARG A 248 -13.56 -3.98 1.64
N ALA A 249 -13.33 -5.27 1.38
CA ALA A 249 -12.86 -6.22 2.39
C ALA A 249 -11.44 -5.89 2.89
N LEU A 250 -10.66 -5.15 2.11
CA LEU A 250 -9.23 -4.88 2.38
C LEU A 250 -9.01 -3.80 3.44
N ALA A 251 -10.06 -3.04 3.79
CA ALA A 251 -10.02 -2.00 4.79
C ALA A 251 -10.98 -2.26 5.97
N ASN A 252 -10.50 -1.93 7.16
CA ASN A 252 -11.34 -1.65 8.31
C ASN A 252 -11.68 -0.16 8.30
N ASN A 253 -12.96 0.18 8.47
CA ASN A 253 -13.43 1.56 8.37
C ASN A 253 -13.69 2.12 9.77
N SER A 254 -13.35 3.38 10.01
CA SER A 254 -13.58 4.04 11.30
C SER A 254 -13.95 5.50 11.09
N ALA A 255 -14.95 5.95 11.84
CA ALA A 255 -15.32 7.37 11.89
C ALA A 255 -14.40 8.14 12.86
N CYS A 256 -13.94 9.32 12.43
CA CYS A 256 -13.14 10.24 13.23
C CYS A 256 -14.04 11.30 13.86
N TYR A 257 -14.05 11.34 15.19
CA TYR A 257 -14.80 12.31 15.99
C TYR A 257 -13.93 13.54 16.26
N THR A 258 -14.32 14.70 15.73
CA THR A 258 -13.65 15.98 16.02
C THR A 258 -14.27 16.72 17.21
N GLU A 259 -15.45 16.28 17.64
CA GLU A 259 -16.18 16.82 18.78
C GLU A 259 -16.99 15.70 19.46
N LYS A 260 -17.53 15.99 20.65
CA LYS A 260 -18.41 15.05 21.34
C LYS A 260 -19.68 14.86 20.51
N PRO A 261 -20.02 13.65 20.06
CA PRO A 261 -21.21 13.42 19.27
C PRO A 261 -22.46 13.63 20.11
N ASP A 262 -23.53 14.08 19.48
CA ASP A 262 -24.87 13.98 20.06
C ASP A 262 -25.21 12.51 20.33
N ILE A 263 -26.01 12.26 21.36
CA ILE A 263 -26.37 10.89 21.77
C ILE A 263 -26.97 10.10 20.61
N GLY A 264 -27.80 10.71 19.76
CA GLY A 264 -28.37 10.04 18.58
C GLY A 264 -27.31 9.54 17.61
N VAL A 265 -26.37 10.42 17.22
CA VAL A 265 -25.27 10.10 16.31
C VAL A 265 -24.35 9.02 16.91
N PHE A 266 -24.10 9.09 18.22
CA PHE A 266 -23.31 8.07 18.90
C PHE A 266 -23.99 6.69 18.87
N MET A 267 -25.30 6.65 19.09
CA MET A 267 -26.07 5.39 19.07
C MET A 267 -26.20 4.79 17.68
N ASP A 268 -26.17 5.61 16.61
CA ASP A 268 -26.20 5.12 15.22
C ASP A 268 -24.85 4.53 14.76
N GLU A 269 -23.75 4.87 15.43
CA GLU A 269 -22.39 4.39 15.13
C GLU A 269 -21.97 3.15 15.95
N TRP A 270 -22.72 2.81 17.02
CA TRP A 270 -22.46 1.67 17.91
C TRP A 270 -23.29 0.43 17.53
#